data_AF-A0A2N3W6E4-F1
#
_entry.id   AF-A0A2N3W6E4-F1
#
_cell.length_a   1.000
_cell.length_b   1.000
_cell.length_c   1.000
_cell.angle_alpha   90.00
_cell.angle_beta   90.00
_cell.angle_gamma   90.00
#
_symmetry.space_group_name_H-M   'P 1'
#
loop_
_entity.id
_entity.type
_entity.pdbx_description
1 polymer ?
#
loop_
_entity_poly.entity_id
_entity_poly.type
_entity_poly.pdbx_seq_one_letter_code
_entity_poly.pdbx_strand_id
1 'polypeptide(L)'
;MAGTAEEQGGRRGGTAWPRLRAEHVVGAGAVLGVAALVERIPRFVPAREYILCHTSPTLDHLTLTALGLVLAAGAAAVAGGVMMQARRAPGRALPVVWLVIVAALLVAADGVDAHGEALAAKQAATEFTEGACDYVPQEYSATPGWFFW
;
A
#
# COMPACT_ATOMS: atom_id res chain seq x y z
N MET A 1 9.32 -4.12 -71.01
CA MET A 1 10.14 -4.60 -69.88
C MET A 1 9.80 -3.74 -68.69
N ALA A 2 8.99 -4.29 -67.77
CA ALA A 2 8.52 -3.62 -66.58
C ALA A 2 9.56 -3.81 -65.46
N GLY A 3 10.07 -2.70 -64.92
CA GLY A 3 10.86 -2.68 -63.69
C GLY A 3 9.98 -2.16 -62.57
N THR A 4 9.49 -3.06 -61.74
CA THR A 4 8.78 -2.76 -60.49
C THR A 4 9.75 -2.68 -59.31
N ALA A 5 9.33 -1.90 -58.31
CA ALA A 5 9.66 -2.01 -56.89
C ALA A 5 10.97 -1.35 -56.42
N GLU A 6 10.82 -0.14 -55.88
CA GLU A 6 11.65 0.33 -54.77
C GLU A 6 10.73 0.61 -53.58
N GLU A 7 10.40 -0.46 -52.86
CA GLU A 7 9.75 -0.42 -51.55
C GLU A 7 10.81 -0.86 -50.53
N GLN A 8 11.47 0.10 -49.88
CA GLN A 8 12.32 -0.19 -48.72
C GLN A 8 12.20 0.92 -47.67
N GLY A 9 11.93 0.50 -46.44
CA GLY A 9 12.67 1.06 -45.31
C GLY A 9 11.88 1.75 -44.20
N GLY A 10 10.55 1.62 -44.13
CA GLY A 10 9.77 2.10 -42.98
C GLY A 10 9.86 1.20 -41.75
N ARG A 11 11.07 0.98 -41.21
CA ARG A 11 11.30 0.19 -39.98
C ARG A 11 10.75 0.96 -38.78
N ARG A 12 9.43 0.85 -38.53
CA ARG A 12 8.80 1.30 -37.29
C ARG A 12 9.40 0.49 -36.13
N GLY A 13 10.40 1.05 -35.49
CA GLY A 13 10.88 0.65 -34.17
C GLY A 13 9.80 0.90 -33.14
N GLY A 14 8.74 0.08 -33.17
CA GLY A 14 7.76 0.04 -32.11
C GLY A 14 8.44 -0.57 -30.90
N THR A 15 8.71 0.24 -29.88
CA THR A 15 9.09 -0.23 -28.55
C THR A 15 8.03 -1.23 -28.09
N ALA A 16 8.35 -2.52 -28.16
CA ALA A 16 7.49 -3.59 -27.70
C ALA A 16 7.49 -3.54 -26.18
N TRP A 17 6.61 -2.74 -25.61
CA TRP A 17 6.39 -2.71 -24.17
C TRP A 17 6.02 -4.12 -23.69
N PRO A 18 6.65 -4.63 -22.62
CA PRO A 18 6.28 -5.92 -22.06
C PRO A 18 4.79 -5.89 -21.67
N ARG A 19 4.01 -6.86 -22.16
CA ARG A 19 2.58 -6.97 -21.82
C ARG A 19 2.44 -7.41 -20.37
N LEU A 20 2.03 -6.50 -19.50
CA LEU A 20 1.56 -6.81 -18.15
C LEU A 20 0.36 -7.78 -18.24
N ARG A 21 0.55 -9.01 -17.75
CA ARG A 21 -0.52 -10.02 -17.60
C ARG A 21 -1.28 -9.83 -16.29
N ALA A 22 -2.52 -10.31 -16.23
CA ALA A 22 -3.37 -10.28 -15.03
C ALA A 22 -2.69 -10.92 -13.80
N GLU A 23 -1.94 -12.01 -14.03
CA GLU A 23 -1.14 -12.69 -13.00
C GLU A 23 -0.15 -11.77 -12.30
N HIS A 24 0.46 -10.81 -13.02
CA HIS A 24 1.40 -9.86 -12.42
C HIS A 24 0.67 -8.85 -11.52
N VAL A 25 -0.56 -8.45 -11.87
CA VAL A 25 -1.33 -7.50 -11.06
C VAL A 25 -1.79 -8.16 -9.76
N VAL A 26 -2.32 -9.38 -9.86
CA VAL A 26 -2.74 -10.16 -8.70
C VAL A 26 -1.53 -10.53 -7.85
N GLY A 27 -0.45 -11.03 -8.47
CA GLY A 27 0.77 -11.42 -7.77
C GLY A 27 1.44 -10.25 -7.07
N ALA A 28 1.63 -9.11 -7.77
CA ALA A 28 2.20 -7.92 -7.17
C ALA A 28 1.31 -7.38 -6.05
N GLY A 29 0.00 -7.28 -6.27
CA GLY A 29 -0.92 -6.79 -5.25
C GLY A 29 -1.02 -7.71 -4.03
N ALA A 30 -0.95 -9.03 -4.21
CA ALA A 30 -0.92 -10.00 -3.12
C ALA A 30 0.39 -9.88 -2.32
N VAL A 31 1.54 -9.81 -3.01
CA VAL A 31 2.85 -9.62 -2.36
C VAL A 31 2.88 -8.31 -1.59
N LEU A 32 2.43 -7.21 -2.19
CA LEU A 32 2.37 -5.91 -1.54
C LEU A 32 1.40 -5.89 -0.34
N GLY A 33 0.22 -6.50 -0.47
CA GLY A 33 -0.73 -6.60 0.63
C GLY A 33 -0.21 -7.45 1.79
N VAL A 34 0.43 -8.59 1.51
CA VAL A 34 1.05 -9.44 2.53
C VAL A 34 2.22 -8.72 3.19
N ALA A 35 3.09 -8.07 2.41
CA ALA A 35 4.19 -7.30 2.95
C ALA A 35 3.69 -6.19 3.89
N ALA A 36 2.69 -5.40 3.46
CA ALA A 36 2.09 -4.35 4.28
C ALA A 36 1.44 -4.90 5.58
N LEU A 37 0.86 -6.10 5.56
CA LEU A 37 0.32 -6.74 6.76
C LEU A 37 1.43 -7.24 7.69
N VAL A 38 2.52 -7.80 7.15
CA VAL A 38 3.64 -8.32 7.95
C VAL A 38 4.32 -7.20 8.74
N GLU A 39 4.40 -6.00 8.18
CA GLU A 39 5.00 -4.84 8.86
C GLU A 39 4.17 -4.31 10.03
N ARG A 40 2.87 -4.56 10.00
CA ARG A 40 1.94 -4.23 11.08
C ARG A 40 1.99 -5.22 12.24
N ILE A 41 2.86 -6.22 12.17
CA ILE A 41 3.06 -7.20 13.24
C ILE A 41 4.38 -6.85 13.94
N PRO A 42 4.35 -6.38 15.21
CA PRO A 42 5.54 -5.93 15.97
C PRO A 42 6.64 -7.00 16.10
N ARG A 43 6.27 -8.28 15.93
CA ARG A 43 7.21 -9.40 15.95
C ARG A 43 8.18 -9.41 14.76
N PHE A 44 7.79 -8.86 13.62
CA PHE A 44 8.57 -8.94 12.38
C PHE A 44 9.31 -7.66 12.05
N VAL A 45 8.76 -6.49 12.41
CA VAL A 45 9.41 -5.21 12.21
C VAL A 45 9.43 -4.43 13.52
N PRO A 46 10.61 -3.94 13.96
CA PRO A 46 10.69 -3.08 15.13
C PRO A 46 9.79 -1.86 14.97
N ALA A 47 8.91 -1.65 15.93
CA ALA A 47 7.98 -0.53 15.97
C ALA A 47 8.43 0.50 17.03
N ARG A 48 8.12 1.77 16.79
CA ARG A 48 8.28 2.80 17.83
C ARG A 48 7.14 2.66 18.83
N GLU A 49 7.47 2.50 20.10
CA GLU A 49 6.50 2.32 21.17
C GLU A 49 6.30 3.64 21.92
N TYR A 50 5.03 3.96 22.15
CA TYR A 50 4.58 5.15 22.86
C TYR A 50 3.73 4.72 24.04
N ILE A 51 4.05 5.23 25.23
CA ILE A 51 3.25 4.99 26.42
C ILE A 51 2.26 6.14 26.56
N LEU A 52 0.97 5.80 26.51
CA LEU A 52 -0.12 6.76 26.62
C LEU A 52 -0.74 6.63 28.00
N CYS A 53 -0.91 7.76 28.70
CA CYS A 53 -1.75 7.74 29.88
C CYS A 53 -3.18 7.45 29.45
N HIS A 54 -3.84 8.23 28.59
CA HIS A 54 -5.26 8.01 28.26
C HIS A 54 -5.46 7.10 27.05
N THR A 55 -6.50 6.25 27.09
CA THR A 55 -6.94 5.53 25.90
C THR A 55 -7.44 6.51 24.85
N SER A 56 -6.92 6.40 23.63
CA SER A 56 -7.30 7.31 22.54
C SER A 56 -8.13 6.56 21.50
N PRO A 57 -9.48 6.71 21.49
CA PRO A 57 -10.31 6.07 20.46
C PRO A 57 -9.94 6.56 19.05
N THR A 58 -9.35 7.75 18.94
CA THR A 58 -8.82 8.29 17.69
C THR A 58 -7.70 7.42 17.13
N LEU A 59 -6.75 6.97 17.96
CA LEU A 59 -5.65 6.10 17.51
C LEU A 59 -6.17 4.73 17.06
N ASP A 60 -7.14 4.16 17.79
CA ASP A 60 -7.78 2.89 17.40
C ASP A 60 -8.48 3.01 16.04
N HIS A 61 -9.22 4.11 15.82
CA HIS A 61 -9.87 4.37 14.53
C HIS A 61 -8.86 4.55 13.39
N LEU A 62 -7.73 5.21 13.63
CA LEU A 62 -6.67 5.37 12.62
C LEU A 62 -6.05 4.03 12.26
N THR A 63 -5.70 3.20 13.25
CA THR A 63 -5.16 1.84 13.02
C THR A 63 -6.14 0.98 12.23
N LEU A 64 -7.43 0.98 12.61
CA LEU A 64 -8.47 0.26 11.86
C LEU A 64 -8.65 0.79 10.44
N THR A 65 -8.52 2.11 10.24
CA THR A 65 -8.58 2.73 8.92
C THR A 65 -7.41 2.30 8.05
N ALA A 66 -6.19 2.31 8.58
CA ALA A 66 -4.99 1.85 7.87
C ALA A 66 -5.12 0.37 7.47
N LEU A 67 -5.55 -0.50 8.38
CA LEU A 67 -5.84 -1.91 8.08
C LEU A 67 -6.93 -2.07 7.01
N GLY A 68 -8.00 -1.28 7.10
CA GLY A 68 -9.06 -1.26 6.11
C GLY A 68 -8.56 -0.89 4.71
N LEU A 69 -7.66 0.09 4.62
CA LEU A 69 -7.04 0.51 3.35
C LEU A 69 -6.12 -0.59 2.77
N VAL A 70 -5.34 -1.28 3.60
CA VAL A 70 -4.51 -2.42 3.16
C VAL A 70 -5.39 -3.57 2.64
N LEU A 71 -6.46 -3.90 3.35
CA LEU A 71 -7.42 -4.91 2.89
C LEU A 71 -8.11 -4.50 1.58
N ALA A 72 -8.48 -3.22 1.45
CA ALA A 72 -9.03 -2.68 0.22
C ALA A 72 -8.03 -2.75 -0.94
N ALA A 73 -6.74 -2.52 -0.69
CA ALA A 73 -5.68 -2.67 -1.69
C ALA A 73 -5.56 -4.13 -2.17
N GLY A 74 -5.59 -5.09 -1.25
CA GLY A 74 -5.62 -6.51 -1.59
C GLY A 74 -6.87 -6.90 -2.41
N ALA A 75 -8.05 -6.43 -1.99
CA ALA A 75 -9.30 -6.65 -2.71
C ALA A 75 -9.29 -6.02 -4.11
N ALA A 76 -8.73 -4.82 -4.26
CA ALA A 76 -8.56 -4.14 -5.54
C ALA A 76 -7.64 -4.92 -6.48
N ALA A 77 -6.55 -5.50 -5.98
CA ALA A 77 -5.66 -6.33 -6.78
C ALA A 77 -6.39 -7.57 -7.35
N VAL A 78 -7.17 -8.25 -6.51
CA VAL A 78 -7.97 -9.42 -6.92
C VAL A 78 -9.05 -9.00 -7.92
N ALA A 79 -9.80 -7.94 -7.65
CA ALA A 79 -10.83 -7.42 -8.53
C ALA A 79 -10.26 -7.02 -9.91
N GLY A 80 -9.08 -6.38 -9.92
CA GLY A 80 -8.36 -6.05 -11.14
C GLY A 80 -7.97 -7.28 -11.95
N GLY A 81 -7.46 -8.31 -11.29
CA GLY A 81 -7.18 -9.61 -11.90
C GLY A 81 -8.41 -10.25 -12.54
N VAL A 82 -9.51 -10.36 -11.79
CA VAL A 82 -10.77 -10.95 -12.26
C VAL A 82 -11.33 -10.15 -13.45
N MET A 83 -11.34 -8.82 -13.38
CA MET A 83 -11.85 -7.98 -14.46
C MET A 83 -10.98 -8.04 -15.72
N MET A 84 -9.65 -8.21 -15.57
CA MET A 84 -8.76 -8.43 -16.70
C MET A 84 -8.97 -9.79 -17.37
N GLN A 85 -9.31 -10.84 -16.60
CA GLN A 85 -9.64 -12.17 -17.16
C GLN A 85 -11.02 -12.19 -17.83
N ALA A 86 -12.01 -11.48 -17.27
CA ALA A 86 -13.35 -11.40 -17.83
C ALA A 86 -13.42 -10.64 -19.16
N ARG A 87 -12.46 -9.74 -19.43
CA ARG A 87 -12.40 -8.99 -20.69
C ARG A 87 -11.62 -9.76 -21.75
N ARG A 88 -12.26 -10.04 -22.90
CA ARG A 88 -11.61 -10.69 -24.06
C ARG A 88 -10.41 -9.90 -24.62
N ALA A 89 -10.40 -8.58 -24.47
CA ALA A 89 -9.29 -7.71 -24.84
C ALA A 89 -9.15 -6.56 -23.84
N PRO A 90 -8.41 -6.75 -22.72
CA PRO A 90 -8.15 -5.66 -21.80
C PRO A 90 -7.31 -4.58 -22.49
N GLY A 91 -7.74 -3.31 -22.35
CA GLY A 91 -6.94 -2.18 -22.82
C GLY A 91 -5.59 -2.15 -22.12
N ARG A 92 -4.54 -1.71 -22.82
CA ARG A 92 -3.15 -1.71 -22.30
C ARG A 92 -2.98 -0.90 -20.99
N ALA A 93 -3.86 0.08 -20.76
CA ALA A 93 -3.85 0.91 -19.56
C ALA A 93 -4.50 0.25 -18.34
N LEU A 94 -5.38 -0.75 -18.53
CA LEU A 94 -6.14 -1.37 -17.45
C LEU A 94 -5.28 -1.95 -16.31
N PRO A 95 -4.22 -2.75 -16.58
CA PRO A 95 -3.35 -3.24 -15.50
C PRO A 95 -2.65 -2.10 -14.75
N VAL A 96 -2.25 -1.05 -15.46
CA VAL A 96 -1.58 0.10 -14.87
C VAL A 96 -2.52 0.84 -13.92
N VAL A 97 -3.79 1.04 -14.32
CA VAL A 97 -4.80 1.68 -13.48
C VAL A 97 -4.99 0.92 -12.17
N TRP A 98 -5.11 -0.41 -12.22
CA TRP A 98 -5.25 -1.22 -11.00
C TRP A 98 -4.02 -1.17 -10.12
N LEU A 99 -2.82 -1.23 -10.68
CA LEU A 99 -1.59 -1.06 -9.92
C LEU A 99 -1.49 0.32 -9.26
N VAL A 100 -1.91 1.38 -9.96
CA VAL A 100 -1.97 2.74 -9.41
C VAL A 100 -2.98 2.81 -8.26
N ILE A 101 -4.15 2.18 -8.38
CA ILE A 101 -5.14 2.12 -7.29
C ILE A 101 -4.56 1.42 -6.06
N VAL A 102 -3.94 0.25 -6.26
CA VAL A 102 -3.29 -0.51 -5.17
C VAL A 102 -2.22 0.34 -4.49
N ALA A 103 -1.33 0.96 -5.27
CA ALA A 103 -0.28 1.83 -4.75
C ALA A 103 -0.85 3.03 -3.97
N ALA A 104 -1.88 3.70 -4.51
CA ALA A 104 -2.51 4.83 -3.85
C ALA A 104 -3.15 4.45 -2.51
N LEU A 105 -3.78 3.28 -2.41
CA LEU A 105 -4.36 2.78 -1.17
C LEU A 105 -3.30 2.47 -0.11
N LEU A 106 -2.17 1.88 -0.52
CA LEU A 106 -1.05 1.60 0.40
C LEU A 106 -0.37 2.88 0.88
N VAL A 107 -0.13 3.85 -0.01
CA VAL A 107 0.38 5.17 0.38
C VAL A 107 -0.58 5.88 1.33
N ALA A 108 -1.89 5.78 1.11
CA ALA A 108 -2.87 6.34 2.03
C ALA A 108 -2.85 5.64 3.39
N ALA A 109 -2.69 4.32 3.44
CA ALA A 109 -2.57 3.56 4.68
C ALA A 109 -1.35 4.02 5.49
N ASP A 110 -0.20 4.15 4.84
CA ASP A 110 1.03 4.63 5.48
C ASP A 110 0.90 6.09 5.96
N GLY A 111 0.19 6.94 5.21
CA GLY A 111 -0.09 8.31 5.63
C GLY A 111 -0.98 8.38 6.88
N VAL A 112 -1.95 7.45 7.00
CA VAL A 112 -2.79 7.32 8.20
C VAL A 112 -1.97 6.84 9.39
N ASP A 113 -1.09 5.86 9.20
CA ASP A 113 -0.19 5.37 10.26
C ASP A 113 0.78 6.47 10.73
N ALA A 114 1.39 7.22 9.81
CA ALA A 114 2.26 8.36 10.13
C ALA A 114 1.52 9.47 10.89
N HIS A 115 0.26 9.72 10.54
CA HIS A 115 -0.57 10.67 11.28
C HIS A 115 -0.90 10.16 12.69
N GLY A 116 -1.20 8.86 12.83
CA GLY A 116 -1.38 8.20 14.12
C GLY A 116 -0.15 8.31 15.00
N GLU A 117 1.03 8.03 14.45
CA GLU A 117 2.31 8.19 15.16
C GLU A 117 2.53 9.64 15.61
N ALA A 118 2.30 10.62 14.74
CA ALA A 118 2.46 12.03 15.11
C ALA A 118 1.50 12.47 16.22
N LEU A 119 0.30 11.88 16.28
CA LEU A 119 -0.65 12.10 17.39
C LEU A 119 -0.20 11.39 18.66
N ALA A 120 0.22 10.14 18.57
CA ALA A 120 0.74 9.37 19.69
C ALA A 120 1.96 10.06 20.32
N ALA A 121 2.90 10.54 19.51
CA ALA A 121 4.06 11.30 19.98
C ALA A 121 3.67 12.59 20.72
N LYS A 122 2.63 13.30 20.27
CA LYS A 122 2.10 14.48 20.98
C LYS A 122 1.41 14.13 22.29
N GLN A 123 0.75 12.97 22.35
CA GLN A 123 0.04 12.51 23.55
C GLN A 123 0.99 11.88 24.58
N ALA A 124 2.09 11.30 24.13
CA ALA A 124 3.15 10.75 24.97
C ALA A 124 4.10 11.82 25.56
N ALA A 125 3.83 13.11 25.34
CA ALA A 125 4.77 14.23 25.52
C ALA A 125 5.08 14.63 26.99
N THR A 126 4.89 13.76 27.96
CA THR A 126 5.54 13.92 29.27
C THR A 126 6.51 12.77 29.45
N GLU A 127 7.77 13.06 29.80
CA GLU A 127 8.74 12.05 30.24
C GLU A 127 8.01 11.06 31.16
N PHE A 128 7.96 9.79 30.74
CA PHE A 128 7.26 8.77 31.50
C PHE A 128 7.86 8.73 32.90
N THR A 129 7.12 9.27 33.86
CA THR A 129 7.43 9.15 35.26
C THR A 129 6.64 7.96 35.75
N GLU A 130 7.30 6.95 36.28
CA GLU A 130 6.63 5.77 36.82
C GLU A 130 5.63 6.22 37.90
N GLY A 131 4.34 5.93 37.68
CA GLY A 131 3.24 6.44 38.53
C GLY A 131 2.60 7.77 38.10
N ALA A 132 2.93 8.32 36.92
CA ALA A 132 2.29 9.53 36.39
C ALA A 132 0.83 9.32 35.95
N CYS A 133 0.44 8.10 35.59
CA CYS A 133 -0.93 7.77 35.25
C CYS A 133 -1.61 7.12 36.47
N ASP A 134 -2.83 7.57 36.80
CA ASP A 134 -3.63 7.00 37.90
C ASP A 134 -4.17 5.59 37.62
N TYR A 135 -3.81 5.01 36.47
CA TYR A 135 -4.31 3.74 35.95
C TYR A 135 -3.28 3.12 35.00
N VAL A 136 -3.51 1.86 34.60
CA VAL A 136 -2.57 1.10 33.76
C VAL A 136 -2.39 1.83 32.42
N PRO A 137 -1.16 2.25 32.08
CA PRO A 137 -0.90 2.98 30.85
C PRO A 137 -1.13 2.08 29.64
N GLN A 138 -1.57 2.67 28.52
CA GLN A 138 -1.74 1.96 27.26
C GLN A 138 -0.45 2.06 26.45
N GLU A 139 0.05 0.92 25.99
CA GLU A 139 1.13 0.86 25.01
C GLU A 139 0.56 0.98 23.60
N TYR A 140 1.06 1.96 22.85
CA TYR A 140 0.78 2.13 21.43
C TYR A 140 2.04 1.84 20.62
N SER A 141 1.94 0.89 19.70
CA SER A 141 3.03 0.51 18.80
C SER A 141 2.77 1.13 17.42
N ALA A 142 3.65 2.05 17.01
CA ALA A 142 3.53 2.72 15.72
C ALA A 142 3.98 1.79 14.58
N THR A 143 3.16 1.72 13.54
CA THR A 143 3.47 0.93 12.35
C THR A 143 4.61 1.58 11.56
N PRO A 144 5.70 0.86 11.26
CA PRO A 144 6.69 1.32 10.30
C PRO A 144 6.08 1.28 8.89
N GLY A 145 5.88 2.45 8.27
CA GLY A 145 5.46 2.57 6.88
C GLY A 145 6.64 2.58 5.90
N TRP A 146 6.37 2.39 4.61
CA TRP A 146 7.36 2.51 3.54
C TRP A 146 7.57 3.94 3.08
N PHE A 147 6.49 4.72 3.07
CA PHE A 147 6.47 6.01 2.37
C PHE A 147 6.73 7.22 3.25
N PHE A 148 6.56 7.09 4.57
CA PHE A 148 6.67 8.18 5.53
C PHE A 148 7.50 7.70 6.74
N TRP A 149 8.57 8.42 7.09
CA TRP A 149 9.56 8.06 8.13
C TRP A 149 9.89 9.21 9.09
#